data_AF-A0A7C3LR11-F1
#
_entry.id   AF-A0A7C3LR11-F1
#
_cell.length_a   1.000
_cell.length_b   1.000
_cell.length_c   1.000
_cell.angle_alpha   90.00
_cell.angle_beta   90.00
_cell.angle_gamma   90.00
#
_symmetry.space_group_name_H-M   'P 1'
#
loop_
_entity.id
_entity.type
_entity.pdbx_description
1 polymer ?
#
loop_
_entity_poly.entity_id
_entity_poly.type
_entity_poly.pdbx_seq_one_letter_code
_entity_poly.pdbx_strand_id
1 'polypeptide(L)'
;EGSSAIVGGAVPIAVGTALAVQMKKENRIVALYLGDAATEEGVVWESLNFAALKKLPIVFVCENNFFSVCSPLETRQPPGVEITKKAESFGVKSELVDGINVLDVYEATRRAREWALSGQGPYFIETRSYRWRGHGGAGDDSHTGYRDPEEVKAWQALCPVQSFGSILLSRGILTPEKIATMEESIKAEFEEAFQFGLTSPDPVEADLYRHVYSD
;
A
#
# COMPACT_ATOMS: atom_id res chain seq x y z
N GLU A 1 -3.49 -3.93 12.47
CA GLU A 1 -3.33 -2.94 11.39
C GLU A 1 -4.08 -1.69 11.81
N GLY A 2 -3.67 -0.51 11.35
CA GLY A 2 -4.34 0.75 11.66
C GLY A 2 -4.27 1.68 10.45
N SER A 3 -5.37 2.36 10.15
CA SER A 3 -5.45 3.34 9.08
C SER A 3 -5.74 4.72 9.68
N SER A 4 -5.44 5.78 8.92
CA SER A 4 -5.79 7.15 9.27
C SER A 4 -6.46 7.80 8.07
N ALA A 5 -7.53 8.56 8.31
CA ALA A 5 -8.16 9.38 7.28
C ALA A 5 -7.32 10.62 6.94
N ILE A 6 -6.31 10.95 7.75
CA ILE A 6 -5.39 12.05 7.51
C ILE A 6 -4.25 11.53 6.62
N VAL A 7 -4.11 12.13 5.43
CA VAL A 7 -3.01 11.80 4.51
C VAL A 7 -1.67 12.00 5.24
N GLY A 8 -0.79 10.99 5.20
CA GLY A 8 0.46 11.00 5.95
C GLY A 8 0.35 10.78 7.47
N GLY A 9 -0.85 10.81 8.06
CA GLY A 9 -1.05 10.74 9.51
C GLY A 9 -0.64 9.41 10.15
N ALA A 10 -0.69 8.30 9.40
CA ALA A 10 -0.22 7.00 9.88
C ALA A 10 1.32 6.88 9.91
N VAL A 11 2.05 7.74 9.19
CA VAL A 11 3.50 7.65 9.04
C VAL A 11 4.26 7.83 10.36
N PRO A 12 4.04 8.89 11.17
CA PRO A 12 4.74 9.03 12.44
C PRO A 12 4.39 7.92 13.43
N ILE A 13 3.16 7.37 13.38
CA ILE A 13 2.72 6.24 14.21
C ILE A 13 3.50 4.98 13.84
N ALA A 14 3.65 4.70 12.54
CA ALA A 14 4.42 3.56 12.06
C ALA A 14 5.91 3.68 12.42
N VAL A 15 6.49 4.88 12.29
CA VAL A 15 7.87 5.16 12.70
C VAL A 15 8.06 4.98 14.22
N GLY A 16 7.13 5.47 15.04
CA GLY A 16 7.14 5.22 16.48
C GLY A 16 6.99 3.73 16.83
N THR A 17 6.19 2.99 16.08
CA THR A 17 6.05 1.53 16.22
C THR A 17 7.37 0.82 15.89
N ALA A 18 8.07 1.25 14.83
CA ALA A 18 9.37 0.69 14.45
C ALA A 18 10.45 1.00 15.50
N LEU A 19 10.40 2.17 16.13
CA LEU A 19 11.23 2.50 17.28
C LEU A 19 10.96 1.55 18.46
N ALA A 20 9.67 1.27 18.75
CA ALA A 20 9.31 0.33 19.81
C ALA A 20 9.79 -1.10 19.51
N VAL A 21 9.63 -1.58 18.27
CA VAL A 21 10.15 -2.87 17.79
C VAL A 21 11.66 -2.97 18.03
N GLN A 22 12.41 -1.94 17.66
CA GLN A 22 13.85 -1.87 17.88
C GLN A 22 14.22 -1.88 19.38
N MET A 23 13.55 -1.05 20.20
CA MET A 23 13.80 -0.96 21.64
C MET A 23 13.51 -2.29 22.37
N LYS A 24 12.48 -3.00 21.93
CA LYS A 24 12.09 -4.32 22.47
C LYS A 24 12.91 -5.47 21.87
N LYS A 25 13.81 -5.20 20.92
CA LYS A 25 14.65 -6.19 20.23
C LYS A 25 13.82 -7.31 19.57
N GLU A 26 12.68 -6.93 19.00
CA GLU A 26 11.79 -7.88 18.33
C GLU A 26 12.31 -8.19 16.93
N ASN A 27 12.25 -9.46 16.52
CA ASN A 27 12.70 -9.90 15.20
C ASN A 27 11.60 -9.72 14.14
N ARG A 28 11.16 -8.47 13.95
CA ARG A 28 10.16 -8.09 12.93
C ARG A 28 10.44 -6.70 12.38
N ILE A 29 9.78 -6.37 11.28
CA ILE A 29 9.79 -5.03 10.69
C ILE A 29 8.40 -4.41 10.80
N VAL A 30 8.34 -3.09 10.63
CA VAL A 30 7.09 -2.38 10.34
C VAL A 30 7.01 -2.14 8.84
N ALA A 31 5.90 -2.49 8.22
CA ALA A 31 5.58 -2.10 6.85
C ALA A 31 4.56 -0.96 6.89
N LEU A 32 4.83 0.12 6.17
CA LEU A 32 3.96 1.29 6.07
C LEU A 32 3.60 1.50 4.60
N TYR A 33 2.31 1.52 4.30
CA TYR A 33 1.79 1.80 2.96
C TYR A 33 1.29 3.25 2.90
N LEU A 34 1.56 3.91 1.78
CA LEU A 34 1.14 5.28 1.50
C LEU A 34 0.95 5.47 -0.01
N GLY A 35 0.07 6.39 -0.42
CA GLY A 35 -0.04 6.81 -1.82
C GLY A 35 1.03 7.85 -2.20
N ASP A 36 1.20 8.09 -3.50
CA ASP A 36 2.11 9.13 -4.02
C ASP A 36 1.81 10.52 -3.47
N ALA A 37 0.54 10.84 -3.24
CA ALA A 37 0.12 12.11 -2.64
C ALA A 37 0.64 12.32 -1.22
N ALA A 38 0.76 11.25 -0.42
CA ALA A 38 1.29 11.38 0.93
C ALA A 38 2.76 11.81 0.93
N THR A 39 3.49 11.60 -0.18
CA THR A 39 4.88 12.05 -0.33
C THR A 39 5.02 13.56 -0.52
N GLU A 40 3.91 14.30 -0.54
CA GLU A 40 3.90 15.77 -0.49
C GLU A 40 3.60 16.33 0.89
N GLU A 41 3.21 15.47 1.83
CA GLU A 41 3.04 15.85 3.22
C GLU A 41 4.40 15.93 3.91
N GLY A 42 4.69 17.06 4.57
CA GLY A 42 5.98 17.26 5.26
C GLY A 42 6.26 16.19 6.31
N VAL A 43 5.22 15.72 7.01
CA VAL A 43 5.31 14.69 8.06
C VAL A 43 5.94 13.39 7.56
N VAL A 44 5.79 13.05 6.26
CA VAL A 44 6.36 11.84 5.68
C VAL A 44 7.89 11.92 5.67
N TRP A 45 8.43 13.05 5.22
CA TRP A 45 9.88 13.24 5.12
C TRP A 45 10.52 13.50 6.48
N GLU A 46 9.85 14.23 7.37
CA GLU A 46 10.30 14.39 8.76
C GLU A 46 10.42 13.03 9.48
N SER A 47 9.41 12.17 9.31
CA SER A 47 9.39 10.84 9.90
C SER A 47 10.41 9.89 9.27
N LEU A 48 10.56 9.94 7.94
CA LEU A 48 11.57 9.15 7.22
C LEU A 48 12.99 9.55 7.63
N ASN A 49 13.26 10.85 7.78
CA ASN A 49 14.54 11.35 8.29
C ASN A 49 14.85 10.83 9.70
N PHE A 50 13.87 10.85 10.60
CA PHE A 50 14.05 10.27 11.94
C PHE A 50 14.30 8.75 11.89
N ALA A 51 13.54 8.03 11.06
CA ALA A 51 13.74 6.60 10.86
C ALA A 51 15.14 6.27 10.34
N ALA A 52 15.66 7.08 9.41
CA ALA A 52 17.02 6.97 8.88
C ALA A 52 18.07 7.20 9.96
N LEU A 53 17.96 8.32 10.70
CA LEU A 53 18.85 8.67 11.81
C LEU A 53 18.95 7.55 12.86
N LYS A 54 17.82 6.92 13.19
CA LYS A 54 17.74 5.87 14.22
C LYS A 54 17.96 4.46 13.67
N LYS A 55 18.13 4.31 12.35
CA LYS A 55 18.23 3.04 11.63
C LYS A 55 17.08 2.08 11.98
N LEU A 56 15.85 2.59 11.96
CA LEU A 56 14.68 1.82 12.36
C LEU A 56 14.35 0.68 11.39
N PRO A 57 13.80 -0.46 11.88
CA PRO A 57 13.40 -1.59 11.06
C PRO A 57 12.03 -1.34 10.41
N ILE A 58 11.97 -0.40 9.46
CA ILE A 58 10.74 0.00 8.75
C ILE A 58 10.92 0.01 7.24
N VAL A 59 9.91 -0.47 6.52
CA VAL A 59 9.82 -0.38 5.06
C VAL A 59 8.65 0.55 4.69
N PHE A 60 8.95 1.61 3.97
CA PHE A 60 7.97 2.51 3.37
C PHE A 60 7.62 1.99 1.98
N VAL A 61 6.35 1.75 1.72
CA VAL A 61 5.81 1.29 0.43
C VAL A 61 4.90 2.38 -0.11
N CYS A 62 5.39 3.10 -1.11
CA CYS A 62 4.65 4.14 -1.82
C CYS A 62 3.96 3.54 -3.04
N GLU A 63 2.65 3.37 -2.96
CA GLU A 63 1.80 2.93 -4.04
C GLU A 63 1.43 4.11 -4.94
N ASN A 64 2.28 4.35 -5.94
CA ASN A 64 2.10 5.43 -6.89
C ASN A 64 1.14 4.99 -8.01
N ASN A 65 -0.10 5.48 -7.93
CA ASN A 65 -1.12 5.26 -8.95
C ASN A 65 -1.30 6.47 -9.89
N PHE A 66 -0.40 7.45 -9.80
CA PHE A 66 -0.38 8.70 -10.56
C PHE A 66 -1.47 9.73 -10.24
N PHE A 67 -2.37 9.46 -9.28
CA PHE A 67 -3.49 10.36 -8.97
C PHE A 67 -3.69 10.56 -7.46
N SER A 68 -3.83 11.82 -7.05
CA SER A 68 -4.40 12.20 -5.75
C SER A 68 -5.87 12.58 -5.93
N VAL A 69 -6.79 11.68 -5.57
CA VAL A 69 -8.24 11.83 -5.82
C VAL A 69 -8.51 11.96 -7.32
N CYS A 70 -8.56 13.19 -7.83
CA CYS A 70 -8.77 13.60 -9.20
C CYS A 70 -7.61 14.40 -9.82
N SER A 71 -6.58 14.73 -9.03
CA SER A 71 -5.41 15.50 -9.48
C SER A 71 -4.33 14.56 -10.02
N PRO A 72 -3.93 14.68 -11.30
CA PRO A 72 -2.81 13.92 -11.87
C PRO A 72 -1.47 14.36 -11.27
N LEU A 73 -0.52 13.43 -11.09
CA LEU A 73 0.80 13.66 -10.48
C LEU A 73 1.57 14.85 -11.06
N GLU A 74 1.51 15.02 -12.39
CA GLU A 74 2.18 16.11 -13.11
C GLU A 74 1.66 17.52 -12.77
N THR A 75 0.44 17.63 -12.24
CA THR A 75 -0.14 18.91 -11.82
C THR A 75 0.21 19.29 -10.38
N ARG A 76 0.71 18.32 -9.60
CA ARG A 76 1.01 18.41 -8.16
C ARG A 76 2.51 18.46 -7.89
N GLN A 77 3.34 18.07 -8.86
CA GLN A 77 4.80 18.03 -8.71
C GLN A 77 5.50 18.75 -9.88
N PRO A 78 6.63 19.44 -9.61
CA PRO A 78 7.49 19.94 -10.67
C PRO A 78 7.95 18.82 -11.63
N PRO A 79 8.18 19.13 -12.92
CA PRO A 79 8.71 18.16 -13.87
C PRO A 79 10.04 17.55 -13.41
N GLY A 80 10.20 16.23 -13.62
CA GLY A 80 11.44 15.50 -13.31
C GLY A 80 11.62 15.12 -11.83
N VAL A 81 10.61 15.32 -10.99
CA VAL A 81 10.64 14.84 -9.61
C VAL A 81 10.54 13.30 -9.57
N GLU A 82 11.49 12.67 -8.89
CA GLU A 82 11.50 11.24 -8.62
C GLU A 82 11.32 11.00 -7.11
N ILE A 83 10.27 10.28 -6.70
CA ILE A 83 9.95 10.06 -5.28
C ILE A 83 11.06 9.24 -4.60
N THR A 84 11.60 8.23 -5.27
CA THR A 84 12.77 7.45 -4.81
C THR A 84 13.97 8.35 -4.52
N LYS A 85 14.29 9.31 -5.40
CA LYS A 85 15.39 10.27 -5.19
C LYS A 85 15.19 11.18 -3.99
N LYS A 86 13.94 11.56 -3.68
CA LYS A 86 13.64 12.27 -2.42
C LYS A 86 13.99 11.42 -1.20
N ALA A 87 13.64 10.13 -1.19
CA ALA A 87 14.00 9.23 -0.10
C ALA A 87 15.53 9.04 0.02
N GLU A 88 16.22 8.88 -1.11
CA GLU A 88 17.69 8.77 -1.16
C GLU A 88 18.40 10.00 -0.57
N SER A 89 17.81 11.19 -0.68
CA SER A 89 18.38 12.42 -0.11
C SER A 89 18.52 12.39 1.42
N PHE A 90 17.78 11.52 2.10
CA PHE A 90 17.87 11.27 3.54
C PHE A 90 18.80 10.09 3.89
N GLY A 91 19.54 9.55 2.91
CA GLY A 91 20.38 8.37 3.08
C GLY A 91 19.61 7.06 3.19
N VAL A 92 18.33 7.05 2.82
CA VAL A 92 17.49 5.85 2.82
C VAL A 92 17.67 5.09 1.51
N LYS A 93 17.88 3.77 1.59
CA LYS A 93 17.93 2.95 0.39
C LYS A 93 16.54 2.91 -0.24
N SER A 94 16.47 3.19 -1.54
CA SER A 94 15.21 3.20 -2.26
C SER A 94 15.29 2.44 -3.59
N GLU A 95 14.14 1.95 -4.06
CA GLU A 95 14.02 1.41 -5.42
C GLU A 95 12.63 1.68 -6.00
N LEU A 96 12.59 1.84 -7.33
CA LEU A 96 11.37 1.91 -8.13
C LEU A 96 11.05 0.52 -8.66
N VAL A 97 9.81 0.08 -8.49
CA VAL A 97 9.34 -1.27 -8.83
C VAL A 97 8.12 -1.18 -9.72
N ASP A 98 8.06 -2.08 -10.71
CA ASP A 98 6.82 -2.32 -11.45
C ASP A 98 5.79 -2.96 -10.50
N GLY A 99 4.80 -2.17 -10.08
CA GLY A 99 3.76 -2.60 -9.15
C GLY A 99 2.75 -3.57 -9.76
N ILE A 100 2.79 -3.78 -11.08
CA ILE A 100 1.95 -4.74 -11.79
C ILE A 100 2.62 -6.12 -11.84
N ASN A 101 3.95 -6.17 -11.80
CA ASN A 101 4.66 -7.44 -11.77
C ASN A 101 4.77 -7.98 -10.33
N VAL A 102 3.95 -8.99 -10.03
CA VAL A 102 3.89 -9.66 -8.71
C VAL A 102 5.27 -10.16 -8.25
N LEU A 103 6.11 -10.65 -9.17
CA LEU A 103 7.44 -11.16 -8.83
C LEU A 103 8.42 -10.03 -8.49
N ASP A 104 8.32 -8.89 -9.19
CA ASP A 104 9.18 -7.74 -8.92
C ASP A 104 8.84 -7.13 -7.55
N VAL A 105 7.54 -7.00 -7.23
CA VAL A 105 7.06 -6.57 -5.90
C VAL A 105 7.51 -7.54 -4.81
N TYR A 106 7.39 -8.85 -5.04
CA TYR A 106 7.84 -9.87 -4.09
C TYR A 106 9.34 -9.77 -3.80
N GLU A 107 10.17 -9.71 -4.85
CA GLU A 107 11.62 -9.66 -4.71
C GLU A 107 12.11 -8.35 -4.06
N ALA A 108 11.50 -7.21 -4.41
CA ALA A 108 11.79 -5.93 -3.75
C ALA A 108 11.42 -5.95 -2.27
N THR A 109 10.22 -6.46 -1.93
CA THR A 109 9.77 -6.60 -0.54
C THR A 109 10.69 -7.52 0.26
N ARG A 110 11.14 -8.62 -0.34
CA ARG A 110 12.09 -9.55 0.29
C ARG A 110 13.43 -8.85 0.60
N ARG A 111 14.01 -8.13 -0.37
CA ARG A 111 15.25 -7.36 -0.17
C ARG A 111 15.09 -6.29 0.91
N ALA A 112 14.00 -5.53 0.88
CA ALA A 112 13.72 -4.48 1.85
C ALA A 112 13.56 -5.04 3.27
N ARG A 113 12.90 -6.19 3.41
CA ARG A 113 12.77 -6.90 4.68
C ARG A 113 14.12 -7.36 5.22
N GLU A 114 14.95 -8.00 4.39
CA GLU A 114 16.29 -8.45 4.79
C GLU A 114 17.19 -7.27 5.18
N TRP A 115 17.10 -6.15 4.47
CA TRP A 115 17.80 -4.91 4.79
C TRP A 115 17.40 -4.35 6.16
N ALA A 116 16.10 -4.18 6.39
CA ALA A 116 15.59 -3.61 7.64
C ALA A 116 15.88 -4.53 8.84
N LEU A 117 15.75 -5.85 8.68
CA LEU A 117 16.06 -6.83 9.74
C LEU A 117 17.57 -6.91 10.06
N SER A 118 18.45 -6.62 9.10
CA SER A 118 19.89 -6.59 9.34
C SER A 118 20.37 -5.32 10.05
N GLY A 119 19.45 -4.41 10.43
CA GLY A 119 19.78 -3.19 11.16
C GLY A 119 20.43 -2.11 10.30
N GLN A 120 20.33 -2.23 8.97
CA GLN A 120 20.84 -1.22 8.05
C GLN A 120 19.94 0.03 7.97
N GLY A 121 18.76 -0.04 8.59
CA GLY A 121 17.82 1.06 8.72
C GLY A 121 16.63 0.94 7.78
N PRO A 122 15.93 2.06 7.51
CA PRO A 122 14.73 2.02 6.71
C PRO A 122 15.00 1.71 5.24
N TYR A 123 13.96 1.28 4.55
CA TYR A 123 13.95 1.05 3.11
C TYR A 123 12.71 1.69 2.48
N PHE A 124 12.84 2.24 1.27
CA PHE A 124 11.73 2.85 0.55
C PHE A 124 11.49 2.15 -0.80
N ILE A 125 10.27 1.69 -1.03
CA ILE A 125 9.85 1.07 -2.29
C ILE A 125 8.79 1.99 -2.90
N GLU A 126 9.02 2.51 -4.10
CA GLU A 126 7.96 3.08 -4.93
C GLU A 126 7.44 1.99 -5.86
N THR A 127 6.17 1.61 -5.75
CA THR A 127 5.51 0.72 -6.70
C THR A 127 4.66 1.56 -7.64
N ARG A 128 4.88 1.44 -8.96
CA ARG A 128 4.01 2.05 -9.97
C ARG A 128 2.88 1.11 -10.31
N SER A 129 1.66 1.51 -9.97
CA SER A 129 0.44 0.74 -10.22
C SER A 129 -0.64 1.66 -10.79
N TYR A 130 -1.89 1.20 -10.85
CA TYR A 130 -2.99 2.02 -11.31
C TYR A 130 -4.30 1.66 -10.61
N ARG A 131 -5.07 2.69 -10.21
CA ARG A 131 -6.38 2.51 -9.58
C ARG A 131 -7.45 2.44 -10.66
N TRP A 132 -8.04 1.28 -10.94
CA TRP A 132 -9.07 1.18 -12.00
C TRP A 132 -10.40 1.84 -11.65
N ARG A 133 -10.82 1.74 -10.38
CA ARG A 133 -12.10 2.26 -9.90
C ARG A 133 -11.96 3.69 -9.40
N GLY A 134 -13.07 4.27 -8.96
CA GLY A 134 -13.08 5.62 -8.43
C GLY A 134 -12.32 5.78 -7.12
N HIS A 135 -12.06 7.03 -6.73
CA HIS A 135 -11.34 7.30 -5.47
C HIS A 135 -12.14 6.89 -4.24
N GLY A 136 -13.42 7.28 -4.22
CA GLY A 136 -14.36 6.96 -3.15
C GLY A 136 -15.24 5.77 -3.52
N GLY A 137 -15.06 4.65 -2.84
CA GLY A 137 -15.89 3.45 -3.01
C GLY A 137 -15.55 2.61 -4.24
N ALA A 138 -16.39 1.62 -4.52
CA ALA A 138 -16.16 0.62 -5.56
C ALA A 138 -16.74 0.99 -6.94
N GLY A 139 -17.22 2.23 -7.11
CA GLY A 139 -17.85 2.69 -8.35
C GLY A 139 -16.87 3.06 -9.45
N ASP A 140 -17.39 3.30 -10.65
CA ASP A 140 -16.68 3.95 -11.75
C ASP A 140 -16.92 5.46 -11.70
N ASP A 141 -15.85 6.26 -11.76
CA ASP A 141 -15.90 7.71 -11.82
C ASP A 141 -15.44 8.28 -13.17
N SER A 142 -15.36 7.46 -14.22
CA SER A 142 -15.05 7.89 -15.58
C SER A 142 -15.91 9.07 -16.07
N HIS A 143 -17.16 9.16 -15.62
CA HIS A 143 -18.09 10.26 -15.91
C HIS A 143 -17.60 11.64 -15.46
N THR A 144 -16.66 11.69 -14.51
CA THR A 144 -16.07 12.95 -14.01
C THR A 144 -15.07 13.57 -14.97
N GLY A 145 -14.53 12.79 -15.92
CA GLY A 145 -13.65 13.27 -16.99
C GLY A 145 -12.22 13.61 -16.56
N TYR A 146 -11.81 13.38 -15.31
CA TYR A 146 -10.43 13.68 -14.87
C TYR A 146 -9.41 12.59 -15.29
N ARG A 147 -9.88 11.44 -15.79
CA ARG A 147 -9.07 10.36 -16.36
C ARG A 147 -9.54 10.02 -17.75
N ASP A 148 -8.59 9.75 -18.64
CA ASP A 148 -8.89 9.22 -19.96
C ASP A 148 -9.38 7.75 -19.83
N PRO A 149 -10.59 7.42 -20.30
CA PRO A 149 -11.08 6.04 -20.30
C PRO A 149 -10.16 5.06 -21.06
N GLU A 150 -9.45 5.52 -22.08
CA GLU A 150 -8.51 4.66 -22.84
C GLU A 150 -7.23 4.38 -22.04
N GLU A 151 -6.76 5.33 -21.23
CA GLU A 151 -5.68 5.09 -20.26
C GLU A 151 -6.10 4.01 -19.25
N VAL A 152 -7.31 4.13 -18.68
CA VAL A 152 -7.82 3.15 -17.71
C VAL A 152 -7.90 1.75 -18.34
N LYS A 153 -8.41 1.63 -19.56
CA LYS A 153 -8.48 0.35 -20.29
C LYS A 153 -7.10 -0.24 -20.56
N ALA A 154 -6.12 0.58 -20.93
CA ALA A 154 -4.75 0.14 -21.15
C ALA A 154 -4.15 -0.46 -19.87
N TRP A 155 -4.39 0.17 -18.71
CA TRP A 155 -3.95 -0.37 -17.42
C TRP A 155 -4.73 -1.62 -16.99
N GLN A 156 -6.00 -1.75 -17.33
CA GLN A 156 -6.78 -2.97 -17.07
C GLN A 156 -6.27 -4.17 -17.87
N ALA A 157 -5.81 -3.95 -19.11
CA ALA A 157 -5.20 -5.00 -19.93
C ALA A 157 -3.90 -5.56 -19.32
N LEU A 158 -3.27 -4.81 -18.42
CA LEU A 158 -2.09 -5.22 -17.64
C LEU A 158 -2.48 -5.85 -16.30
N CYS A 159 -3.71 -6.38 -16.13
CA CYS A 159 -4.17 -6.94 -14.87
C CYS A 159 -3.13 -7.91 -14.24
N PRO A 160 -2.63 -7.65 -13.02
CA PRO A 160 -1.57 -8.45 -12.40
C PRO A 160 -2.05 -9.88 -12.12
N VAL A 161 -3.32 -10.05 -11.76
CA VAL A 161 -3.93 -11.36 -11.50
C VAL A 161 -4.01 -12.19 -12.79
N GLN A 162 -4.48 -11.60 -13.89
CA GLN A 162 -4.59 -12.29 -15.17
C GLN A 162 -3.22 -12.59 -15.77
N SER A 163 -2.30 -11.62 -15.71
CA SER A 163 -0.95 -11.75 -16.27
C SER A 163 -0.17 -12.84 -15.54
N PHE A 164 -0.12 -12.80 -14.21
CA PHE A 164 0.59 -13.80 -13.43
C PHE A 164 -0.13 -15.16 -13.47
N GLY A 165 -1.46 -15.18 -13.42
CA GLY A 165 -2.27 -16.39 -13.58
C GLY A 165 -1.99 -17.11 -14.91
N SER A 166 -1.88 -16.36 -16.01
CA SER A 166 -1.53 -16.91 -17.33
C SER A 166 -0.13 -17.54 -17.34
N ILE A 167 0.85 -16.90 -16.69
CA ILE A 167 2.20 -17.47 -16.54
C ILE A 167 2.13 -18.79 -15.77
N LEU A 168 1.41 -18.84 -14.66
CA LEU A 168 1.29 -20.05 -13.82
C LEU A 168 0.56 -21.19 -14.54
N LEU A 169 -0.47 -20.88 -15.34
CA LEU A 169 -1.16 -21.84 -16.20
C LEU A 169 -0.23 -22.39 -17.28
N SER A 170 0.50 -21.52 -17.98
CA SER A 170 1.44 -21.96 -19.03
C SER A 170 2.56 -22.87 -18.50
N ARG A 171 2.90 -22.75 -17.20
CA ARG A 171 3.88 -23.59 -16.50
C ARG A 171 3.28 -24.84 -15.84
N GLY A 172 1.97 -25.05 -15.94
CA GLY A 172 1.27 -26.18 -15.30
C GLY A 172 1.26 -26.14 -13.76
N ILE A 173 1.55 -24.97 -13.16
CA ILE A 173 1.52 -24.79 -11.70
C ILE A 173 0.06 -24.63 -11.24
N LEU A 174 -0.69 -23.80 -11.97
CA LEU A 174 -2.14 -23.67 -11.86
C LEU A 174 -2.85 -24.51 -12.93
N THR A 175 -4.09 -24.89 -12.63
CA THR A 175 -5.04 -25.48 -13.58
C THR A 175 -6.37 -24.73 -13.47
N PRO A 176 -7.23 -24.76 -14.49
CA PRO A 176 -8.56 -24.15 -14.42
C PRO A 176 -9.38 -24.64 -13.23
N GLU A 177 -9.27 -25.92 -12.87
CA GLU A 177 -9.99 -26.51 -11.74
C GLU A 177 -9.51 -25.93 -10.41
N LYS A 178 -8.17 -25.77 -10.25
CA LYS A 178 -7.62 -25.12 -9.05
C LYS A 178 -8.07 -23.67 -8.92
N ILE A 179 -8.12 -22.94 -10.04
CA ILE A 179 -8.61 -21.55 -10.05
C ILE A 179 -10.07 -21.52 -9.61
N ALA A 180 -10.93 -22.37 -10.18
CA ALA A 180 -12.34 -22.46 -9.79
C ALA A 180 -12.51 -22.80 -8.29
N THR A 181 -11.70 -23.72 -7.75
CA THR A 181 -11.70 -24.02 -6.30
C THR A 181 -11.30 -22.81 -5.46
N MET A 182 -10.29 -22.05 -5.88
CA MET A 182 -9.88 -20.81 -5.18
C MET A 182 -10.99 -19.76 -5.22
N GLU A 183 -11.63 -19.55 -6.37
CA GLU A 183 -12.74 -18.61 -6.54
C GLU A 183 -13.95 -18.98 -5.68
N GLU A 184 -14.30 -20.26 -5.61
CA GLU A 184 -15.39 -20.76 -4.76
C GLU A 184 -15.07 -20.55 -3.26
N SER A 185 -13.84 -20.86 -2.85
CA SER A 185 -13.39 -20.64 -1.47
C SER A 185 -13.42 -19.15 -1.08
N ILE A 186 -12.91 -18.28 -1.96
CA ILE A 186 -12.90 -16.83 -1.73
C ILE A 186 -14.35 -16.31 -1.65
N LYS A 187 -15.24 -16.80 -2.53
CA LYS A 187 -16.65 -16.42 -2.51
C LYS A 187 -17.35 -16.84 -1.21
N ALA A 188 -17.06 -18.03 -0.71
CA ALA A 188 -17.61 -18.50 0.57
C ALA A 188 -17.15 -17.63 1.74
N GLU A 189 -15.86 -17.28 1.79
CA GLU A 189 -15.31 -16.38 2.81
C GLU A 189 -15.95 -14.98 2.75
N PHE A 190 -16.13 -14.43 1.54
CA PHE A 190 -16.82 -13.14 1.35
C PHE A 190 -18.26 -13.18 1.84
N GLU A 191 -19.00 -14.24 1.52
CA GLU A 191 -20.39 -14.39 1.95
C GLU A 191 -20.48 -14.49 3.48
N GLU A 192 -19.61 -15.28 4.10
CA GLU A 192 -19.55 -15.39 5.57
C GLU A 192 -19.27 -14.03 6.23
N ALA A 193 -18.26 -13.30 5.74
CA ALA A 193 -17.92 -11.97 6.27
C ALA A 193 -19.05 -10.96 6.07
N PHE A 194 -19.73 -11.00 4.92
CA PHE A 194 -20.86 -10.13 4.62
C PHE A 194 -22.07 -10.42 5.51
N GLN A 195 -22.41 -11.70 5.70
CA GLN A 195 -23.47 -12.12 6.62
C GLN A 195 -23.15 -11.76 8.05
N PHE A 196 -21.90 -11.94 8.50
CA PHE A 196 -21.45 -11.49 9.81
C PHE A 196 -21.67 -9.99 9.99
N GLY A 197 -21.28 -9.17 9.00
CA GLY A 197 -21.50 -7.72 9.04
C GLY A 197 -22.98 -7.32 9.08
N LEU A 198 -23.84 -7.97 8.29
CA LEU A 198 -25.28 -7.68 8.24
C LEU A 198 -26.05 -8.14 9.47
N THR A 199 -25.65 -9.26 10.07
CA THR A 199 -26.34 -9.86 11.22
C THR A 199 -25.79 -9.40 12.57
N SER A 200 -24.65 -8.70 12.56
CA SER A 200 -24.13 -8.02 13.74
C SER A 200 -25.10 -6.95 14.22
N PRO A 201 -25.25 -6.77 15.55
CA PRO A 201 -26.12 -5.73 16.08
C PRO A 201 -25.59 -4.35 15.73
N ASP A 202 -26.50 -3.42 15.40
CA ASP A 202 -26.17 -2.01 15.26
C ASP A 202 -25.59 -1.45 16.57
N PRO A 203 -24.68 -0.46 16.49
CA PRO A 203 -24.17 0.20 17.69
C PRO A 203 -25.30 0.90 18.45
N VAL A 204 -25.25 0.83 19.77
CA VAL A 204 -26.18 1.55 20.67
C VAL A 204 -25.58 2.87 21.11
N GLU A 205 -26.40 3.79 21.64
CA GLU A 205 -25.93 5.10 22.12
C GLU A 205 -24.77 4.99 23.14
N ALA A 206 -24.81 3.97 23.99
CA ALA A 206 -23.75 3.73 24.97
C ALA A 206 -22.38 3.43 24.34
N ASP A 207 -22.33 2.94 23.10
CA ASP A 207 -21.09 2.65 22.39
C ASP A 207 -20.32 3.92 22.01
N LEU A 208 -21.00 5.06 21.85
CA LEU A 208 -20.37 6.35 21.54
C LEU A 208 -19.34 6.77 22.60
N TYR A 209 -19.58 6.39 23.85
CA TYR A 209 -18.73 6.76 24.99
C TYR A 209 -17.66 5.70 25.30
N ARG A 210 -17.67 4.56 24.61
CA ARG A 210 -16.65 3.52 24.78
C ARG A 210 -15.35 3.93 24.10
N HIS A 211 -14.21 3.53 24.68
CA HIS A 211 -12.86 3.73 24.12
C HIS A 211 -12.41 5.18 23.94
N VAL A 212 -13.11 6.17 24.51
CA VAL A 212 -12.65 7.56 24.58
C VAL A 212 -11.45 7.68 25.53
N TYR A 213 -11.53 7.00 26.67
CA TYR A 213 -10.45 6.80 27.65
C TYR A 213 -10.35 5.32 28.02
N SER A 214 -9.33 4.95 28.81
CA SER A 214 -9.18 3.57 29.30
C SER A 214 -10.23 3.17 30.32
N ASP A 215 -10.73 4.15 31.08
CA ASP A 215 -11.69 4.02 32.18
C ASP A 215 -12.76 5.13 32.08
#